data_AF-A0A0B6RPB4-F1
#
_entry.id   AF-A0A0B6RPB4-F1
#
_cell.length_a   1.000
_cell.length_b   1.000
_cell.length_c   1.000
_cell.angle_alpha   90.00
_cell.angle_beta   90.00
_cell.angle_gamma   90.00
#
_symmetry.space_group_name_H-M   'P 1'
#
loop_
_entity.id
_entity.type
_entity.pdbx_description
1 polymer ?
#
loop_
_entity_poly.entity_id
_entity_poly.type
_entity_poly.pdbx_seq_one_letter_code
_entity_poly.pdbx_strand_id
1 'polypeptide(L)'
;MEIYEGDLLEGGVSDMDGRWKKYTFLKIGNHQLNNVRIDPKFDRILHNQIDRGVVKLWVVSWFSKDVIIGITQADGQTFRQGLGQFYLQLAIAVVSGAIVLLVGLASGTALADVAGLLLMFGASLIPMNFINKVKSVKADHVY
;
A
#
# COMPACT_ATOMS: atom_id res chain seq x y z
N MET A 1 5.80 -3.31 -7.95
CA MET A 1 4.84 -4.20 -7.28
C MET A 1 5.30 -5.61 -7.56
N GLU A 2 5.52 -6.39 -6.53
CA GLU A 2 6.02 -7.75 -6.61
C GLU A 2 5.00 -8.72 -6.03
N ILE A 3 4.96 -9.93 -6.58
CA ILE A 3 4.02 -10.97 -6.18
C ILE A 3 4.85 -12.12 -5.60
N TYR A 4 4.56 -12.46 -4.36
CA TYR A 4 5.22 -13.54 -3.63
C TYR A 4 4.22 -14.68 -3.45
N GLU A 5 4.57 -15.88 -3.88
CA GLU A 5 3.72 -17.08 -3.77
C GLU A 5 4.44 -18.16 -2.99
N GLY A 6 3.74 -18.77 -2.03
CA GLY A 6 4.29 -19.86 -1.23
C GLY A 6 3.47 -20.12 0.04
N ASP A 7 3.87 -21.14 0.78
CA ASP A 7 3.30 -21.42 2.09
C ASP A 7 3.68 -20.32 3.08
N LEU A 8 2.70 -19.85 3.85
CA LEU A 8 2.94 -18.81 4.85
C LEU A 8 3.59 -19.46 6.08
N LEU A 9 4.90 -19.36 6.19
CA LEU A 9 5.68 -20.16 7.13
C LEU A 9 5.80 -19.51 8.50
N GLU A 10 5.89 -18.17 8.60
CA GLU A 10 6.01 -17.48 9.89
C GLU A 10 6.03 -15.94 9.75
N GLY A 11 5.48 -15.25 10.75
CA GLY A 11 5.66 -13.81 10.94
C GLY A 11 6.55 -13.55 12.16
N GLY A 12 7.61 -12.75 11.99
CA GLY A 12 8.43 -12.28 13.11
C GLY A 12 7.65 -11.38 14.07
N VAL A 13 8.32 -10.89 15.12
CA VAL A 13 7.70 -10.02 16.14
C VAL A 13 6.92 -8.89 15.45
N SER A 14 5.64 -8.82 15.79
CA SER A 14 4.70 -7.87 15.24
C SER A 14 4.33 -6.82 16.27
N ASP A 15 4.42 -5.54 15.92
CA ASP A 15 4.03 -4.44 16.79
C ASP A 15 3.08 -3.48 16.05
N MET A 16 2.23 -2.78 16.80
CA MET A 16 1.32 -1.79 16.24
C MET A 16 2.07 -0.46 16.06
N ASP A 17 2.32 -0.08 14.81
CA ASP A 17 2.91 1.22 14.44
C ASP A 17 1.79 2.13 13.91
N GLY A 18 1.08 2.77 14.84
CA GLY A 18 -0.10 3.60 14.56
C GLY A 18 -1.26 2.75 14.03
N ARG A 19 -1.59 2.93 12.74
CA ARG A 19 -2.67 2.18 12.07
C ARG A 19 -2.19 0.89 11.37
N TRP A 20 -0.88 0.71 11.25
CA TRP A 20 -0.27 -0.44 10.58
C TRP A 20 0.21 -1.44 11.61
N LYS A 21 0.09 -2.73 11.30
CA LYS A 21 0.86 -3.74 12.02
C LYS A 21 2.19 -3.90 11.30
N LYS A 22 3.28 -3.68 12.04
CA LYS A 22 4.65 -3.79 11.56
C LYS A 22 5.17 -5.17 11.89
N TYR A 23 5.62 -5.88 10.88
CA TYR A 23 6.34 -7.14 11.01
C TYR A 23 7.83 -6.91 10.79
N THR A 24 8.65 -7.42 11.71
CA THR A 24 10.11 -7.35 11.56
C THR A 24 10.55 -8.13 10.33
N PHE A 25 9.99 -9.32 10.14
CA PHE A 25 10.10 -10.11 8.93
C PHE A 25 8.84 -10.95 8.72
N LEU A 26 8.62 -11.40 7.49
CA LEU A 26 7.53 -12.29 7.12
C LEU A 26 8.04 -13.27 6.06
N LYS A 27 7.91 -14.58 6.32
CA LYS A 27 8.40 -15.65 5.44
C LYS A 27 7.25 -16.28 4.65
N ILE A 28 7.44 -16.38 3.34
CA ILE A 28 6.49 -16.98 2.39
C ILE A 28 7.29 -17.89 1.46
N GLY A 29 7.07 -19.20 1.54
CA GLY A 29 7.88 -20.19 0.83
C GLY A 29 9.38 -19.96 1.07
N ASN A 30 10.13 -19.71 0.00
CA ASN A 30 11.58 -19.47 0.06
C ASN A 30 11.96 -17.98 0.19
N HIS A 31 10.99 -17.06 0.33
CA HIS A 31 11.23 -15.63 0.40
C HIS A 31 11.01 -15.10 1.82
N GLN A 32 11.93 -14.24 2.27
CA GLN A 32 11.78 -13.49 3.51
C GLN A 32 11.66 -12.00 3.18
N LEU A 33 10.50 -11.44 3.47
CA LEU A 33 10.24 -10.01 3.41
C LEU A 33 10.63 -9.38 4.75
N ASN A 34 11.25 -8.20 4.72
CA ASN A 34 11.70 -7.51 5.93
C ASN A 34 10.98 -6.16 6.07
N ASN A 35 10.78 -5.71 7.31
CA ASN A 35 10.13 -4.42 7.60
C ASN A 35 8.76 -4.27 6.91
N VAL A 36 7.94 -5.31 7.05
CA VAL A 36 6.66 -5.41 6.35
C VAL A 36 5.58 -4.64 7.11
N ARG A 37 4.72 -3.95 6.38
CA ARG A 37 3.55 -3.25 6.90
C ARG A 37 2.30 -3.86 6.29
N ILE A 38 1.36 -4.20 7.17
CA ILE A 38 0.09 -4.81 6.80
C ILE A 38 -1.05 -4.10 7.52
N ASP A 39 -2.18 -3.94 6.82
CA ASP A 39 -3.40 -3.44 7.43
C ASP A 39 -3.93 -4.50 8.41
N PRO A 40 -4.41 -4.14 9.61
CA PRO A 40 -4.96 -5.10 10.58
C PRO A 40 -6.06 -6.02 10.02
N LYS A 41 -6.78 -5.60 8.98
CA LYS A 41 -7.75 -6.46 8.29
C LYS A 41 -7.07 -7.56 7.48
N PHE A 42 -6.00 -7.21 6.75
CA PHE A 42 -5.18 -8.17 6.03
C PHE A 42 -4.41 -9.07 6.99
N ASP A 43 -3.96 -8.55 8.12
CA ASP A 43 -3.32 -9.33 9.18
C ASP A 43 -4.21 -10.47 9.68
N ARG A 44 -5.49 -10.19 9.92
CA ARG A 44 -6.46 -11.22 10.31
C ARG A 44 -6.66 -12.28 9.22
N ILE A 45 -6.73 -11.84 7.96
CA ILE A 45 -6.85 -12.74 6.80
C ILE A 45 -5.60 -13.61 6.70
N LEU A 46 -4.41 -13.02 6.87
CA LEU A 46 -3.12 -13.69 6.82
C LEU A 46 -2.99 -14.75 7.92
N HIS A 47 -3.30 -14.39 9.18
CA HIS A 47 -3.28 -15.33 10.30
C HIS A 47 -4.26 -16.49 10.10
N ASN A 48 -5.42 -16.25 9.49
CA ASN A 48 -6.37 -17.30 9.17
C ASN A 48 -5.90 -18.25 8.05
N GLN A 49 -4.80 -17.94 7.36
CA GLN A 49 -4.23 -18.75 6.28
C GLN A 49 -2.93 -19.46 6.68
N ILE A 50 -2.41 -19.21 7.89
CA ILE A 50 -1.29 -19.98 8.44
C ILE A 50 -1.70 -21.46 8.45
N ASP A 51 -0.83 -22.33 7.91
CA ASP A 51 -1.03 -23.77 7.77
C ASP A 51 -2.18 -24.23 6.85
N ARG A 52 -2.81 -23.33 6.09
CA ARG A 52 -3.91 -23.68 5.16
C ARG A 52 -3.47 -23.89 3.70
N GLY A 53 -2.19 -23.68 3.41
CA GLY A 53 -1.58 -23.92 2.09
C GLY A 53 -1.01 -22.66 1.43
N VAL A 54 -0.82 -22.73 0.12
CA VAL A 54 -0.14 -21.72 -0.69
C VAL A 54 -0.97 -20.44 -0.79
N VAL A 55 -0.35 -19.30 -0.44
CA VAL A 55 -0.95 -17.96 -0.57
C VAL A 55 -0.13 -17.10 -1.52
N LYS A 56 -0.78 -16.14 -2.18
CA LYS A 56 -0.09 -15.11 -2.98
C LYS A 56 -0.20 -13.75 -2.31
N LEU A 57 0.92 -13.15 -1.94
CA LEU A 57 0.98 -11.79 -1.40
C LEU A 57 1.38 -10.80 -2.49
N TRP A 58 0.64 -9.70 -2.55
CA TRP A 58 0.90 -8.58 -3.44
C TRP A 58 1.57 -7.48 -2.63
N VAL A 59 2.84 -7.22 -2.91
CA VAL A 59 3.70 -6.35 -2.11
C VAL A 59 4.15 -5.15 -2.94
N VAL A 60 4.13 -3.98 -2.33
CA VAL A 60 4.69 -2.75 -2.89
C VAL A 60 5.74 -2.20 -1.96
N SER A 61 6.96 -2.06 -2.45
CA SER A 61 8.05 -1.42 -1.73
C SER A 61 7.90 0.11 -1.82
N TRP A 62 7.91 0.77 -0.67
CA TRP A 62 7.78 2.22 -0.50
C TRP A 62 8.84 2.72 0.48
N PHE A 63 9.82 3.51 0.03
CA PHE A 63 10.88 4.12 0.86
C PHE A 63 11.41 3.15 1.94
N SER A 64 11.90 1.98 1.50
CA SER A 64 12.48 0.92 2.35
C SER A 64 11.50 0.15 3.25
N LYS A 65 10.20 0.21 2.95
CA LYS A 65 9.15 -0.55 3.64
C LYS A 65 8.37 -1.37 2.62
N ASP A 66 8.14 -2.63 2.92
CA ASP A 66 7.31 -3.48 2.09
C ASP A 66 5.87 -3.44 2.61
N VAL A 67 4.94 -3.00 1.76
CA VAL A 67 3.52 -2.88 2.12
C VAL A 67 2.74 -3.97 1.42
N ILE A 68 2.05 -4.81 2.19
CA ILE A 68 1.13 -5.81 1.63
C ILE A 68 -0.16 -5.09 1.23
N ILE A 69 -0.42 -5.05 -0.07
CA ILE A 69 -1.61 -4.41 -0.66
C ILE A 69 -2.66 -5.43 -1.11
N GLY A 70 -2.35 -6.72 -1.05
CA GLY A 70 -3.30 -7.77 -1.35
C GLY A 70 -2.84 -9.16 -0.95
N ILE A 71 -3.81 -10.05 -0.73
CA ILE A 71 -3.64 -11.43 -0.32
C ILE A 71 -4.60 -12.29 -1.15
N THR A 72 -4.06 -13.24 -1.90
CA THR A 72 -4.83 -14.34 -2.47
C THR A 72 -4.70 -15.53 -1.54
N GLN A 73 -5.84 -15.98 -1.02
CA GLN A 73 -5.97 -17.13 -0.14
C GLN A 73 -5.85 -18.44 -0.92
N ALA A 74 -5.63 -19.55 -0.21
CA ALA A 74 -5.52 -20.89 -0.80
C ALA A 74 -6.82 -21.36 -1.48
N ASP A 75 -7.98 -20.80 -1.09
CA ASP A 75 -9.29 -21.04 -1.71
C ASP A 75 -9.51 -20.26 -3.01
N GLY A 76 -8.50 -19.49 -3.46
CA GLY A 76 -8.56 -18.65 -4.66
C GLY A 76 -9.16 -17.26 -4.42
N GLN A 77 -9.68 -16.95 -3.23
CA GLN A 77 -10.22 -15.62 -2.94
C GLN A 77 -9.09 -14.59 -2.86
N THR A 78 -9.24 -13.50 -3.62
CA THR A 78 -8.25 -12.43 -3.68
C THR A 78 -8.76 -11.16 -3.01
N PHE A 79 -8.17 -10.81 -1.87
CA PHE A 79 -8.42 -9.57 -1.17
C PHE A 79 -7.39 -8.54 -1.61
N ARG A 80 -7.84 -7.38 -2.12
CA ARG A 80 -6.94 -6.29 -2.52
C ARG A 80 -7.34 -4.98 -1.90
N GLN A 81 -6.35 -4.14 -1.64
CA GLN A 81 -6.56 -2.80 -1.16
C GLN A 81 -7.13 -1.94 -2.28
N GLY A 82 -8.19 -1.18 -1.99
CA GLY A 82 -8.71 -0.21 -2.93
C GLY A 82 -7.75 0.97 -3.08
N LEU A 83 -6.93 0.97 -4.13
CA LEU A 83 -6.01 2.08 -4.45
C LEU A 83 -6.73 3.30 -5.06
N GLY A 84 -8.03 3.25 -5.32
CA GLY A 84 -8.75 4.34 -6.00
C GLY A 84 -8.71 5.68 -5.26
N GLN A 85 -8.82 5.67 -3.93
CA GLN A 85 -8.73 6.90 -3.12
C GLN A 85 -7.29 7.44 -3.05
N PHE A 86 -6.31 6.53 -3.13
CA PHE A 86 -4.89 6.87 -3.22
C PHE A 86 -4.57 7.58 -4.53
N TYR A 87 -5.04 7.04 -5.66
CA TYR A 87 -4.87 7.68 -6.97
C TYR A 87 -5.61 9.02 -7.08
N LEU A 88 -6.80 9.14 -6.48
CA LEU A 88 -7.55 10.39 -6.49
C LEU A 88 -6.82 11.52 -5.75
N GLN A 89 -6.20 11.24 -4.60
CA GLN A 89 -5.41 12.26 -3.89
C GLN A 89 -4.13 12.63 -4.60
N LEU A 90 -3.42 11.65 -5.17
CA LEU A 90 -2.27 11.90 -6.04
C LEU A 90 -2.67 12.82 -7.19
N ALA A 91 -3.79 12.53 -7.86
CA ALA A 91 -4.30 13.35 -8.95
C ALA A 91 -4.61 14.78 -8.49
N ILE A 92 -5.30 14.95 -7.35
CA ILE A 92 -5.62 16.29 -6.81
C ILE A 92 -4.34 17.08 -6.52
N ALA A 93 -3.36 16.48 -5.83
CA ALA A 93 -2.14 17.17 -5.45
C ALA A 93 -1.24 17.50 -6.66
N VAL A 94 -1.15 16.60 -7.65
CA VAL A 94 -0.42 16.85 -8.90
C VAL A 94 -1.11 17.93 -9.74
N VAL A 95 -2.44 17.87 -9.91
CA VAL A 95 -3.20 18.84 -10.71
C VAL A 95 -3.18 20.21 -10.04
N SER A 96 -3.44 20.29 -8.74
CA SER A 96 -3.38 21.57 -8.01
C SER A 96 -1.97 22.16 -8.00
N GLY A 97 -0.93 21.34 -7.78
CA GLY A 97 0.46 21.78 -7.86
C GLY A 97 0.82 22.33 -9.25
N ALA A 98 0.40 21.64 -10.32
CA ALA A 98 0.61 22.10 -11.70
C ALA A 98 -0.12 23.42 -12.00
N ILE A 99 -1.36 23.59 -11.54
CA ILE A 99 -2.11 24.85 -11.70
C ILE A 99 -1.40 26.00 -10.98
N VAL A 100 -0.97 25.79 -9.74
CA VAL A 100 -0.26 26.81 -8.95
C VAL A 100 1.07 27.19 -9.61
N LEU A 101 1.79 26.21 -10.17
CA LEU A 101 3.03 26.44 -10.94
C LEU A 101 2.79 27.25 -12.21
N LEU A 102 1.73 26.92 -12.98
CA LEU A 102 1.38 27.66 -14.19
C LEU A 102 0.99 29.11 -13.88
N VAL A 103 0.27 29.33 -12.77
CA VAL A 103 -0.09 30.67 -12.28
C VAL A 103 1.16 31.42 -11.79
N GLY A 104 2.07 30.75 -11.11
CA GLY A 104 3.35 31.31 -10.66
C GLY A 104 4.21 31.78 -11.83
N LEU A 105 4.39 30.91 -12.83
CA LEU A 105 5.11 31.23 -14.07
C LEU A 105 4.47 32.40 -14.82
N ALA A 106 3.15 32.44 -14.92
CA ALA A 106 2.43 33.49 -15.63
C ALA A 106 2.47 34.84 -14.89
N SER A 107 2.52 34.83 -13.56
CA SER A 107 2.55 36.03 -12.71
C SER A 107 3.97 36.49 -12.32
N GLY A 108 5.00 35.69 -12.64
CA GLY A 108 6.39 35.96 -12.27
C GLY A 108 6.65 35.87 -10.75
N THR A 109 5.79 35.17 -10.00
CA THR A 109 5.88 35.11 -8.54
C THR A 109 6.61 33.84 -8.08
N ALA A 110 7.87 34.00 -7.68
CA ALA A 110 8.70 32.90 -7.19
C ALA A 110 8.09 32.15 -5.99
N LEU A 111 7.26 32.82 -5.18
CA LEU A 111 6.53 32.18 -4.06
C LEU A 111 5.48 31.17 -4.55
N ALA A 112 4.79 31.45 -5.66
CA ALA A 112 3.81 30.54 -6.23
C ALA A 112 4.51 29.35 -6.92
N ASP A 113 5.67 29.56 -7.55
CA ASP A 113 6.48 28.47 -8.11
C ASP A 113 6.96 27.50 -7.03
N VAL A 114 7.46 28.04 -5.90
CA VAL A 114 7.88 27.24 -4.74
C VAL A 114 6.69 26.50 -4.11
N ALA A 115 5.52 27.15 -4.00
CA ALA A 115 4.31 26.51 -3.49
C ALA A 115 3.80 25.39 -4.42
N GLY A 116 3.85 25.59 -5.74
CA GLY A 116 3.49 24.59 -6.75
C GLY A 116 4.41 23.38 -6.69
N LEU A 117 5.73 23.60 -6.61
CA LEU A 117 6.71 22.54 -6.42
C LEU A 117 6.49 21.78 -5.11
N LEU A 118 6.27 22.48 -3.99
CA LEU A 118 6.02 21.84 -2.70
C LEU A 118 4.72 21.03 -2.68
N LEU A 119 3.67 21.45 -3.38
CA LEU A 119 2.44 20.66 -3.54
C LEU A 119 2.68 19.39 -4.34
N MET A 120 3.48 19.46 -5.42
CA MET A 120 3.84 18.29 -6.22
C MET A 120 4.77 17.32 -5.46
N PHE A 121 5.74 17.83 -4.70
CA PHE A 121 6.59 17.01 -3.83
C PHE A 121 5.81 16.46 -2.62
N GLY A 122 4.89 17.25 -2.05
CA GLY A 122 3.96 16.80 -1.01
C GLY A 122 3.05 15.67 -1.49
N ALA A 123 2.67 15.65 -2.77
CA ALA A 123 1.96 14.53 -3.40
C ALA A 123 2.78 13.23 -3.39
N SER A 124 4.12 13.33 -3.46
CA SER A 124 5.02 12.18 -3.33
C SER A 124 5.25 11.76 -1.88
N LEU A 125 5.06 12.68 -0.93
CA LEU A 125 4.99 12.43 0.52
C LEU A 125 3.58 11.97 0.89
N ILE A 126 3.14 10.87 0.29
CA ILE A 126 1.80 10.33 0.50
C ILE A 126 1.57 10.10 2.00
N PRO A 127 0.51 10.68 2.59
CA PRO A 127 0.21 10.43 3.98
C PRO A 127 -0.08 8.95 4.14
N MET A 128 0.68 8.29 5.00
CA MET A 128 0.40 6.91 5.45
C MET A 128 -1.00 6.75 6.10
N ASN A 129 -1.76 7.85 6.18
CA ASN A 129 -3.15 7.98 6.55
C ASN A 129 -4.16 7.62 5.44
N PHE A 130 -3.80 7.15 4.25
CA PHE A 130 -4.80 6.88 3.19
C PHE A 130 -4.79 5.50 2.52
N ILE A 131 -3.92 4.61 2.96
CA ILE A 131 -4.08 3.17 2.73
C ILE A 131 -5.21 2.66 3.70
N ASN A 132 -6.35 3.36 3.73
CA ASN A 132 -7.35 3.36 4.81
C ASN A 132 -8.71 2.77 4.40
N LYS A 133 -8.85 2.27 3.17
CA LYS A 133 -10.07 1.57 2.71
C LYS A 133 -9.70 0.28 1.99
N VAL A 134 -9.41 -0.77 2.75
CA VAL A 134 -9.50 -2.15 2.25
C VAL A 134 -10.98 -2.40 1.89
N LYS A 135 -11.29 -2.45 0.59
CA LYS A 135 -12.56 -3.00 0.09
C LYS A 135 -12.29 -4.46 -0.23
N SER A 136 -12.96 -5.39 0.45
CA SER A 136 -12.98 -6.78 0.04
C SER A 136 -13.59 -6.87 -1.36
N VAL A 137 -12.80 -7.25 -2.35
CA VAL A 137 -13.34 -7.67 -3.65
C VAL A 137 -13.80 -9.11 -3.42
N LYS A 138 -15.11 -9.37 -3.45
CA LYS A 138 -15.63 -10.74 -3.40
C LYS A 138 -15.18 -11.44 -4.68
N ALA A 139 -14.71 -12.69 -4.54
CA ALA A 139 -14.38 -13.53 -5.68
C ALA A 139 -15.59 -13.65 -6.62
N ASP A 140 -15.36 -13.43 -7.92
CA ASP A 140 -16.28 -13.85 -8.96
C ASP A 140 -16.34 -15.37 -8.90
N HIS A 141 -17.46 -15.89 -8.41
CA HIS A 141 -17.74 -17.32 -8.39
C HIS A 141 -18.02 -17.73 -9.84
N VAL A 142 -17.02 -18.32 -10.50
CA VAL A 142 -17.26 -19.08 -11.73
C VAL A 142 -17.43 -20.54 -11.29
N TYR A 143 -18.69 -20.97 -11.28
CA TYR A 143 -19.10 -22.37 -11.13
C TYR A 143 -18.66 -23.20 -12.33
#